data_AF-A0AAT9SEE1-F1
#
_entry.id   AF-A0AAT9SEE1-F1
#
_cell.length_a   1.000
_cell.length_b   1.000
_cell.length_c   1.000
_cell.angle_alpha   90.00
_cell.angle_beta   90.00
_cell.angle_gamma   90.00
#
_symmetry.space_group_name_H-M   'P 1'
#
loop_
_entity.id
_entity.type
_entity.pdbx_description
1 polymer ?
#
loop_
_entity_poly.entity_id
_entity_poly.type
_entity_poly.pdbx_seq_one_letter_code
_entity_poly.pdbx_strand_id
1 'polypeptide(L)'
;MSFFDINRQLDSQHVIENGISIMDYPTSTFDLAGILQKTLVGRYKLREDFPLDKIHECLAREEISLHLTDSGHWHDPLQTLGAPMIGEYYKFVNWLSLHLGFDFVFEHNPLVRYHIPAKLDDRYRLPDGELFTHHSDTLLGDYFQQINMWLPFCDVKNTAALSVCSKHVSLCTLRTFAQEQGYSYNEYKDSRVDFFDYVKQRPQLMADLRMDAMPTNLRYGQCLMFDPRVLHGTAENTENLTRVSMDFRIIPVDDYESILKELDRQGGRPNNYEGEGLIKGEFYNALTAREVFSR
;
A
#
# COMPACT_ATOMS: atom_id res chain seq x y z
N MET A 1 23.35 5.63 -11.59
CA MET A 1 22.11 5.56 -12.42
C MET A 1 21.24 6.75 -12.02
N SER A 2 20.43 7.33 -12.92
CA SER A 2 19.53 8.42 -12.52
C SER A 2 18.23 7.86 -11.94
N PHE A 3 17.77 8.41 -10.82
CA PHE A 3 16.48 8.07 -10.19
C PHE A 3 15.28 8.60 -10.98
N PHE A 4 15.51 9.52 -11.93
CA PHE A 4 14.48 10.24 -12.69
C PHE A 4 14.48 9.89 -14.18
N ASP A 5 14.99 8.71 -14.53
CA ASP A 5 14.96 8.13 -15.87
C ASP A 5 14.07 6.88 -15.85
N ILE A 6 12.84 7.02 -16.35
CA ILE A 6 11.83 5.97 -16.30
C ILE A 6 12.27 4.64 -16.93
N ASN A 7 12.96 4.68 -18.08
CA ASN A 7 13.38 3.46 -18.76
C ASN A 7 14.39 2.71 -17.89
N ARG A 8 15.33 3.43 -17.28
CA ARG A 8 16.30 2.84 -16.37
C ARG A 8 15.65 2.32 -15.09
N GLN A 9 14.65 3.02 -14.57
CA GLN A 9 13.97 2.63 -13.33
C GLN A 9 13.03 1.42 -13.52
N LEU A 10 12.40 1.26 -14.68
CA LEU A 10 11.63 0.05 -15.00
C LEU A 10 12.52 -1.18 -15.22
N ASP A 11 13.79 -0.98 -15.58
CA ASP A 11 14.76 -2.06 -15.77
C ASP A 11 15.69 -2.27 -14.54
N SER A 12 15.56 -1.45 -13.50
CA SER A 12 16.43 -1.52 -12.33
C SER A 12 16.13 -2.76 -11.48
N GLN A 13 17.16 -3.28 -10.83
CA GLN A 13 16.98 -4.23 -9.74
C GLN A 13 16.34 -3.53 -8.54
N HIS A 14 15.55 -4.30 -7.79
CA HIS A 14 14.91 -3.85 -6.56
C HIS A 14 15.15 -4.89 -5.48
N VAL A 15 15.20 -4.45 -4.23
CA VAL A 15 15.49 -5.30 -3.06
C VAL A 15 14.49 -6.45 -2.91
N ILE A 16 13.24 -6.26 -3.37
CA ILE A 16 12.28 -7.35 -3.54
C ILE A 16 12.44 -7.95 -4.95
N GLU A 17 13.40 -8.87 -5.08
CA GLU A 17 13.83 -9.41 -6.37
C GLU A 17 12.69 -10.03 -7.17
N ASN A 18 11.86 -10.87 -6.52
CA ASN A 18 10.75 -11.59 -7.14
C ASN A 18 9.46 -10.74 -7.23
N GLY A 19 9.51 -9.48 -6.82
CA GLY A 19 8.37 -8.56 -6.81
C GLY A 19 7.54 -8.63 -5.55
N ILE A 20 7.43 -9.81 -4.93
CA ILE A 20 6.78 -9.99 -3.63
C ILE A 20 7.67 -10.79 -2.67
N SER A 21 7.50 -10.54 -1.37
CA SER A 21 8.06 -11.32 -0.28
C SER A 21 7.06 -11.36 0.87
N ILE A 22 6.91 -12.50 1.52
CA ILE A 22 6.06 -12.64 2.71
C ILE A 22 6.98 -12.91 3.88
N MET A 23 6.77 -12.17 4.97
CA MET A 23 7.56 -12.28 6.18
C MET A 23 6.64 -12.51 7.37
N ASP A 24 6.95 -13.52 8.17
CA ASP A 24 6.29 -13.73 9.46
C ASP A 24 6.88 -12.78 10.52
N TYR A 25 6.05 -12.27 11.43
CA TYR A 25 6.46 -11.50 12.60
C TYR A 25 5.87 -12.09 13.89
N PRO A 26 6.55 -11.95 15.03
CA PRO A 26 6.12 -12.59 16.27
C PRO A 26 4.93 -11.84 16.91
N THR A 27 3.72 -12.33 16.70
CA THR A 27 2.48 -11.77 17.31
C THR A 27 2.46 -11.85 18.83
N SER A 28 3.28 -12.71 19.43
CA SER A 28 3.50 -12.75 20.89
C SER A 28 4.28 -11.53 21.41
N THR A 29 5.01 -10.84 20.53
CA THR A 29 5.76 -9.62 20.84
C THR A 29 4.99 -8.37 20.42
N PHE A 30 4.19 -8.46 19.35
CA PHE A 30 3.44 -7.35 18.78
C PHE A 30 1.94 -7.66 18.76
N ASP A 31 1.17 -7.12 19.71
CA ASP A 31 -0.29 -7.28 19.76
C ASP A 31 -1.00 -6.16 18.98
N LEU A 32 -0.61 -6.02 17.71
CA LEU A 32 -1.15 -4.99 16.82
C LEU A 32 -2.68 -5.13 16.64
N ALA A 33 -3.18 -6.36 16.53
CA ALA A 33 -4.61 -6.62 16.38
C ALA A 33 -5.39 -6.33 17.67
N GLY A 34 -4.91 -6.77 18.83
CA GLY A 34 -5.59 -6.51 20.11
C GLY A 34 -5.56 -5.04 20.50
N ILE A 35 -4.48 -4.31 20.21
CA ILE A 35 -4.41 -2.86 20.44
C ILE A 35 -5.35 -2.13 19.50
N LEU A 36 -5.42 -2.51 18.22
CA LEU A 36 -6.38 -1.94 17.28
C LEU A 36 -7.81 -2.20 17.74
N GLN A 37 -8.17 -3.44 18.10
CA GLN A 37 -9.49 -3.80 18.60
C GLN A 37 -9.91 -2.92 19.79
N LYS A 38 -9.06 -2.81 20.83
CA LYS A 38 -9.32 -1.95 22.00
C LYS A 38 -9.51 -0.49 21.63
N THR A 39 -8.73 0.01 20.68
CA THR A 39 -8.84 1.38 20.17
C THR A 39 -10.21 1.60 19.52
N LEU A 40 -10.66 0.64 18.71
CA LEU A 40 -11.94 0.70 17.99
C LEU A 40 -13.16 0.57 18.90
N VAL A 41 -13.05 -0.18 20.01
CA VAL A 41 -14.08 -0.20 21.07
C VAL A 41 -14.40 1.22 21.55
N GLY A 42 -13.37 1.99 21.91
CA GLY A 42 -13.54 3.37 22.38
C GLY A 42 -14.02 4.31 21.27
N ARG A 43 -13.42 4.20 20.08
CA ARG A 43 -13.70 5.08 18.93
C ARG A 43 -15.14 4.95 18.44
N TYR A 44 -15.62 3.72 18.29
CA TYR A 44 -16.93 3.41 17.70
C TYR A 44 -17.97 2.96 18.72
N LYS A 45 -17.66 3.01 20.02
CA LYS A 45 -18.54 2.57 21.12
C LYS A 45 -19.01 1.12 20.94
N LEU A 46 -18.10 0.25 20.53
CA LEU A 46 -18.39 -1.18 20.29
C LEU A 46 -18.43 -1.96 21.60
N ARG A 47 -18.83 -3.23 21.53
CA ARG A 47 -18.64 -4.18 22.64
C ARG A 47 -17.15 -4.51 22.76
N GLU A 48 -16.68 -4.80 23.98
CA GLU A 48 -15.25 -5.01 24.26
C GLU A 48 -14.65 -6.25 23.55
N ASP A 49 -15.47 -7.26 23.29
CA ASP A 49 -15.05 -8.52 22.67
C ASP A 49 -15.78 -8.69 21.33
N PHE A 50 -15.10 -8.31 20.25
CA PHE A 50 -15.58 -8.53 18.88
C PHE A 50 -14.42 -8.93 17.96
N PRO A 51 -14.60 -9.90 17.06
CA PRO A 51 -13.54 -10.26 16.14
C PRO A 51 -13.39 -9.16 15.08
N LEU A 52 -12.14 -8.71 14.82
CA LEU A 52 -11.86 -7.58 13.92
C LEU A 52 -12.40 -7.81 12.50
N ASP A 53 -12.36 -9.05 12.03
CA ASP A 53 -12.91 -9.46 10.73
C ASP A 53 -14.44 -9.44 10.67
N LYS A 54 -15.13 -9.15 11.78
CA LYS A 54 -16.57 -8.92 11.88
C LYS A 54 -16.94 -7.50 12.29
N ILE A 55 -16.02 -6.55 12.21
CA ILE A 55 -16.30 -5.17 12.60
C ILE A 55 -17.50 -4.55 11.86
N HIS A 56 -17.71 -4.93 10.60
CA HIS A 56 -18.88 -4.51 9.82
C HIS A 56 -20.22 -4.99 10.39
N GLU A 57 -20.24 -6.08 11.17
CA GLU A 57 -21.45 -6.57 11.86
C GLU A 57 -21.69 -5.82 13.19
N CYS A 58 -20.66 -5.14 13.70
CA CYS A 58 -20.70 -4.43 14.98
C CYS A 58 -21.13 -2.96 14.85
N LEU A 59 -21.08 -2.42 13.64
CA LEU A 59 -21.40 -1.03 13.33
C LEU A 59 -22.81 -0.89 12.78
N ALA A 60 -23.45 0.24 13.08
CA ALA A 60 -24.69 0.62 12.42
C ALA A 60 -24.43 0.90 10.92
N ARG A 61 -25.44 0.68 10.07
CA ARG A 61 -25.30 0.90 8.61
C ARG A 61 -24.98 2.36 8.29
N GLU A 62 -25.58 3.28 9.05
CA GLU A 62 -25.36 4.71 8.93
C GLU A 62 -23.90 5.06 9.22
N GLU A 63 -23.30 4.43 10.23
CA GLU A 63 -21.89 4.61 10.57
C GLU A 63 -21.00 4.12 9.44
N ILE A 64 -21.27 2.93 8.90
CA ILE A 64 -20.53 2.40 7.74
C ILE A 64 -20.64 3.36 6.55
N SER A 65 -21.85 3.83 6.22
CA SER A 65 -22.05 4.75 5.11
C SER A 65 -21.35 6.11 5.28
N LEU A 66 -21.17 6.59 6.52
CA LEU A 66 -20.44 7.83 6.80
C LEU A 66 -18.93 7.68 6.53
N HIS A 67 -18.38 6.50 6.76
CA HIS A 67 -16.94 6.24 6.63
C HIS A 67 -16.55 5.63 5.28
N LEU A 68 -17.51 5.11 4.53
CA LEU A 68 -17.27 4.66 3.16
C LEU A 68 -16.88 5.86 2.30
N THR A 69 -15.60 5.92 1.94
CA THR A 69 -15.11 6.86 0.93
C THR A 69 -15.59 6.42 -0.45
N ASP A 70 -15.44 7.31 -1.44
CA ASP A 70 -15.73 7.03 -2.86
C ASP A 70 -15.06 5.74 -3.38
N SER A 71 -14.07 5.18 -2.66
CA SER A 71 -13.34 3.96 -3.05
C SER A 71 -13.95 2.67 -2.50
N GLY A 72 -15.07 2.75 -1.78
CA GLY A 72 -15.68 1.60 -1.10
C GLY A 72 -14.91 1.12 0.13
N HIS A 73 -13.90 1.88 0.55
CA HIS A 73 -13.11 1.62 1.75
C HIS A 73 -13.44 2.63 2.83
N TRP A 74 -13.54 2.14 4.06
CA TRP A 74 -13.36 2.95 5.27
C TRP A 74 -11.90 2.87 5.67
N HIS A 75 -11.31 3.96 6.13
CA HIS A 75 -9.97 3.96 6.71
C HIS A 75 -9.82 4.89 7.91
N ASP A 76 -8.89 4.55 8.79
CA ASP A 76 -8.43 5.38 9.89
C ASP A 76 -6.93 5.64 9.74
N PRO A 77 -6.48 6.91 9.64
CA PRO A 77 -5.06 7.22 9.69
C PRO A 77 -4.49 6.88 11.07
N LEU A 78 -3.28 6.33 11.11
CA LEU A 78 -2.62 5.89 12.35
C LEU A 78 -2.63 6.98 13.43
N GLN A 79 -2.38 8.24 13.07
CA GLN A 79 -2.32 9.34 14.03
C GLN A 79 -3.66 9.60 14.73
N THR A 80 -4.77 9.13 14.15
CA THR A 80 -6.13 9.23 14.75
C THR A 80 -6.48 8.06 15.68
N LEU A 81 -5.66 6.99 15.67
CA LEU A 81 -5.84 5.79 16.50
C LEU A 81 -5.17 5.92 17.89
N GLY A 82 -4.48 7.03 18.14
CA GLY A 82 -3.96 7.38 19.45
C GLY A 82 -2.64 6.71 19.82
N ALA A 83 -2.08 7.16 20.95
CA ALA A 83 -0.74 6.80 21.39
C ALA A 83 -0.46 5.28 21.53
N PRO A 84 -1.41 4.44 22.03
CA PRO A 84 -1.16 3.00 22.11
C PRO A 84 -0.89 2.35 20.75
N MET A 85 -1.67 2.71 19.73
CA MET A 85 -1.52 2.14 18.38
C MET A 85 -0.24 2.66 17.71
N ILE A 86 0.06 3.95 17.84
CA ILE A 86 1.30 4.57 17.34
C ILE A 86 2.53 3.88 17.97
N GLY A 87 2.51 3.71 19.29
CA GLY A 87 3.61 3.07 20.02
C GLY A 87 3.85 1.64 19.58
N GLU A 88 2.80 0.85 19.35
CA GLU A 88 2.95 -0.52 18.87
C GLU A 88 3.46 -0.59 17.42
N TYR A 89 2.97 0.29 16.54
CA TYR A 89 3.48 0.42 15.18
C TYR A 89 4.99 0.77 15.17
N TYR A 90 5.43 1.70 16.02
CA TYR A 90 6.86 2.06 16.09
C TYR A 90 7.74 0.94 16.63
N LYS A 91 7.26 0.13 17.59
CA LYS A 91 7.98 -1.08 18.00
C LYS A 91 8.13 -2.07 16.83
N PHE A 92 7.06 -2.26 16.05
CA PHE A 92 7.07 -3.11 14.87
C PHE A 92 8.04 -2.60 13.81
N VAL A 93 8.01 -1.30 13.49
CA VAL A 93 8.94 -0.64 12.56
C VAL A 93 10.41 -0.77 13.00
N ASN A 94 10.70 -0.59 14.29
CA ASN A 94 12.05 -0.80 14.79
C ASN A 94 12.50 -2.26 14.62
N TRP A 95 11.64 -3.22 14.97
CA TRP A 95 11.91 -4.64 14.76
C TRP A 95 12.16 -4.98 13.28
N LEU A 96 11.39 -4.40 12.37
CA LEU A 96 11.61 -4.52 10.93
C LEU A 96 13.02 -4.07 10.54
N SER A 97 13.51 -2.94 11.04
CA SER A 97 14.85 -2.44 10.71
C SER A 97 16.00 -3.34 11.17
N LEU A 98 15.77 -4.10 12.24
CA LEU A 98 16.71 -5.10 12.73
C LEU A 98 16.64 -6.37 11.88
N HIS A 99 15.42 -6.80 11.53
CA HIS A 99 15.20 -8.03 10.78
C HIS A 99 15.62 -7.93 9.31
N LEU A 100 15.34 -6.78 8.67
CA LEU A 100 15.74 -6.52 7.28
C LEU A 100 17.24 -6.22 7.13
N GLY A 101 17.93 -5.91 8.24
CA GLY A 101 19.37 -5.67 8.26
C GLY A 101 19.79 -4.25 7.83
N PHE A 102 18.86 -3.38 7.45
CA PHE A 102 19.11 -1.99 7.07
C PHE A 102 18.15 -1.02 7.76
N ASP A 103 18.54 0.25 7.83
CA ASP A 103 17.68 1.32 8.32
C ASP A 103 16.89 1.94 7.16
N PHE A 104 15.73 2.53 7.47
CA PHE A 104 14.84 3.09 6.46
C PHE A 104 14.05 4.29 6.99
N VAL A 105 13.66 5.17 6.06
CA VAL A 105 12.56 6.11 6.29
C VAL A 105 11.23 5.38 6.07
N PHE A 106 10.19 5.76 6.80
CA PHE A 106 8.90 5.09 6.75
C PHE A 106 7.75 6.08 6.82
N GLU A 107 6.61 5.73 6.23
CA GLU A 107 5.40 6.56 6.22
C GLU A 107 4.96 6.90 7.65
N HIS A 108 4.77 8.21 7.91
CA HIS A 108 4.54 8.68 9.27
C HIS A 108 3.10 8.46 9.76
N ASN A 109 2.14 8.37 8.82
CA ASN A 109 0.71 8.27 9.08
C ASN A 109 0.03 7.24 8.17
N PRO A 110 0.42 5.96 8.26
CA PRO A 110 -0.17 4.93 7.44
C PRO A 110 -1.65 4.75 7.71
N LEU A 111 -2.37 4.23 6.72
CA LEU A 111 -3.81 4.04 6.79
C LEU A 111 -4.15 2.62 7.22
N VAL A 112 -4.96 2.49 8.27
CA VAL A 112 -5.69 1.24 8.54
C VAL A 112 -6.94 1.25 7.68
N ARG A 113 -7.07 0.27 6.78
CA ARG A 113 -8.20 0.12 5.87
C ARG A 113 -9.10 -1.02 6.27
N TYR A 114 -10.40 -0.79 6.12
CA TYR A 114 -11.48 -1.72 6.36
C TYR A 114 -12.17 -2.00 5.03
N HIS A 115 -11.88 -3.16 4.47
CA HIS A 115 -12.50 -3.62 3.23
C HIS A 115 -13.63 -4.60 3.58
N ILE A 116 -14.83 -4.04 3.74
CA ILE A 116 -16.03 -4.77 4.18
C ILE A 116 -16.66 -5.58 3.03
N PRO A 117 -17.50 -6.59 3.33
CA PRO A 117 -18.29 -7.29 2.32
C PRO A 117 -19.30 -6.36 1.61
N ALA A 118 -18.89 -5.78 0.48
CA ALA A 118 -19.69 -4.83 -0.27
C ALA A 118 -19.23 -4.72 -1.73
N LYS A 119 -20.16 -4.24 -2.56
CA LYS A 119 -19.87 -3.80 -3.93
C LYS A 119 -18.96 -2.57 -3.88
N LEU A 120 -17.91 -2.53 -4.71
CA LEU A 120 -17.08 -1.34 -4.87
C LEU A 120 -17.71 -0.35 -5.86
N ASP A 121 -17.29 0.91 -5.75
CA ASP A 121 -17.79 2.03 -6.55
C ASP A 121 -17.65 1.78 -8.06
N ASP A 122 -18.66 2.22 -8.81
CA ASP A 122 -18.77 1.97 -10.24
C ASP A 122 -17.71 2.71 -11.07
N ARG A 123 -16.97 3.69 -10.52
CA ARG A 123 -15.88 4.39 -11.22
C ARG A 123 -14.70 3.50 -11.60
N TYR A 124 -14.52 2.40 -10.89
CA TYR A 124 -13.52 1.37 -11.20
C TYR A 124 -14.06 0.28 -12.11
N ARG A 125 -15.30 0.41 -12.57
CA ARG A 125 -15.89 -0.52 -13.53
C ARG A 125 -15.57 -0.13 -14.94
N LEU A 126 -15.57 -1.16 -15.75
CA LEU A 126 -15.45 -1.10 -17.18
C LEU A 126 -16.83 -1.00 -17.84
N PRO A 127 -16.89 -0.74 -19.16
CA PRO A 127 -18.15 -0.75 -19.89
C PRO A 127 -18.93 -2.07 -19.83
N ASP A 128 -18.25 -3.20 -19.56
CA ASP A 128 -18.89 -4.51 -19.37
C ASP A 128 -19.39 -4.76 -17.93
N GLY A 129 -19.17 -3.80 -17.01
CA GLY A 129 -19.57 -3.86 -15.61
C GLY A 129 -18.56 -4.54 -14.68
N GLU A 130 -17.49 -5.12 -15.21
CA GLU A 130 -16.47 -5.80 -14.42
C GLU A 130 -15.53 -4.79 -13.72
N LEU A 131 -15.03 -5.16 -12.55
CA LEU A 131 -14.13 -4.32 -11.75
C LEU A 131 -12.68 -4.39 -12.28
N PHE A 132 -12.00 -3.24 -12.34
CA PHE A 132 -10.56 -3.18 -12.54
C PHE A 132 -9.94 -2.09 -11.66
N THR A 133 -9.12 -2.51 -10.69
CA THR A 133 -8.47 -1.63 -9.70
C THR A 133 -6.95 -1.73 -9.73
N HIS A 134 -6.38 -2.57 -10.62
CA HIS A 134 -4.94 -2.84 -10.63
C HIS A 134 -4.15 -1.63 -11.11
N HIS A 135 -3.19 -1.21 -10.29
CA HIS A 135 -2.29 -0.10 -10.58
C HIS A 135 -0.93 -0.33 -9.92
N SER A 136 0.03 0.50 -10.31
CA SER A 136 1.35 0.61 -9.68
C SER A 136 1.39 1.89 -8.88
N ASP A 137 1.94 1.86 -7.68
CA ASP A 137 2.06 3.06 -6.85
C ASP A 137 3.07 4.05 -7.44
N THR A 138 3.99 3.60 -8.30
CA THR A 138 4.89 4.48 -9.07
C THR A 138 4.15 5.40 -10.05
N LEU A 139 2.86 5.16 -10.33
CA LEU A 139 1.99 6.03 -11.13
C LEU A 139 1.34 7.15 -10.28
N LEU A 140 1.65 7.20 -8.97
CA LEU A 140 1.17 8.16 -7.97
C LEU A 140 2.28 8.96 -7.29
N GLY A 141 3.48 8.94 -7.85
CA GLY A 141 4.62 9.69 -7.29
C GLY A 141 5.60 8.83 -6.49
N ASP A 142 5.28 7.59 -6.18
CA ASP A 142 6.14 6.76 -5.34
C ASP A 142 7.50 6.49 -6.02
N TYR A 143 8.57 6.51 -5.23
CA TYR A 143 9.91 6.20 -5.73
C TYR A 143 10.06 4.71 -6.04
N PHE A 144 10.85 4.40 -7.05
CA PHE A 144 11.11 3.03 -7.50
C PHE A 144 11.93 2.19 -6.50
N GLN A 145 12.56 2.84 -5.52
CA GLN A 145 13.35 2.24 -4.44
C GLN A 145 12.49 1.92 -3.20
N GLN A 146 11.24 2.37 -3.19
CA GLN A 146 10.33 2.14 -2.09
C GLN A 146 9.96 0.68 -1.98
N ILE A 147 9.71 0.20 -0.77
CA ILE A 147 9.07 -1.08 -0.52
C ILE A 147 7.67 -0.81 0.01
N ASN A 148 6.67 -1.36 -0.67
CA ASN A 148 5.30 -1.33 -0.18
C ASN A 148 5.10 -2.43 0.85
N MET A 149 4.57 -2.07 2.01
CA MET A 149 4.31 -2.96 3.12
C MET A 149 2.81 -3.08 3.32
N TRP A 150 2.29 -4.31 3.34
CA TRP A 150 0.88 -4.60 3.57
C TRP A 150 0.72 -5.61 4.70
N LEU A 151 0.02 -5.19 5.74
CA LEU A 151 -0.04 -5.86 7.03
C LEU A 151 -1.49 -6.11 7.44
N PRO A 152 -2.03 -7.33 7.30
CA PRO A 152 -3.35 -7.65 7.78
C PRO A 152 -3.38 -7.82 9.32
N PHE A 153 -4.47 -7.38 9.95
CA PHE A 153 -4.75 -7.55 11.38
C PHE A 153 -5.62 -8.78 11.68
N CYS A 154 -6.03 -9.49 10.64
CA CYS A 154 -6.81 -10.72 10.69
C CYS A 154 -6.38 -11.62 9.52
N ASP A 155 -6.84 -12.87 9.48
CA ASP A 155 -6.59 -13.71 8.32
C ASP A 155 -7.34 -13.14 7.09
N VAL A 156 -6.68 -13.18 5.94
CA VAL A 156 -7.17 -12.61 4.69
C VAL A 156 -7.00 -13.63 3.57
N LYS A 157 -8.06 -13.83 2.78
CA LYS A 157 -8.09 -14.82 1.72
C LYS A 157 -8.92 -14.34 0.54
N ASN A 158 -8.64 -14.88 -0.65
CA ASN A 158 -9.44 -14.70 -1.85
C ASN A 158 -9.72 -13.21 -2.13
N THR A 159 -10.98 -12.82 -2.23
CA THR A 159 -11.41 -11.45 -2.57
C THR A 159 -11.25 -10.47 -1.41
N ALA A 160 -11.03 -10.96 -0.19
CA ALA A 160 -10.60 -10.17 0.96
C ALA A 160 -9.07 -10.01 1.03
N ALA A 161 -8.28 -10.61 0.15
CA ALA A 161 -6.83 -10.40 0.09
C ALA A 161 -6.47 -9.22 -0.85
N LEU A 162 -5.20 -8.79 -0.81
CA LEU A 162 -4.65 -7.93 -1.86
C LEU A 162 -4.36 -8.80 -3.09
N SER A 163 -4.80 -8.36 -4.27
CA SER A 163 -4.51 -9.03 -5.53
C SER A 163 -3.26 -8.44 -6.15
N VAL A 164 -2.29 -9.27 -6.53
CA VAL A 164 -1.01 -8.85 -7.11
C VAL A 164 -0.75 -9.59 -8.41
N CYS A 165 -0.29 -8.87 -9.43
CA CYS A 165 0.27 -9.46 -10.64
C CYS A 165 1.71 -9.94 -10.37
N SER A 166 2.21 -10.83 -11.22
CA SER A 166 3.62 -11.18 -11.26
C SER A 166 4.46 -9.95 -11.61
N LYS A 167 5.70 -9.90 -11.10
CA LYS A 167 6.66 -8.83 -11.43
C LYS A 167 6.88 -8.72 -12.94
N HIS A 168 6.99 -9.85 -13.62
CA HIS A 168 7.25 -9.88 -15.05
C HIS A 168 6.12 -9.18 -15.83
N VAL A 169 4.87 -9.58 -15.62
CA VAL A 169 3.71 -8.97 -16.28
C VAL A 169 3.63 -7.50 -15.93
N SER A 170 3.78 -7.14 -14.65
CA SER A 170 3.73 -5.75 -14.19
C SER A 170 4.76 -4.86 -14.91
N LEU A 171 6.02 -5.28 -14.95
CA LEU A 171 7.08 -4.51 -15.62
C LEU A 171 6.87 -4.42 -17.13
N CYS A 172 6.46 -5.52 -17.78
CA CYS A 172 6.14 -5.51 -19.21
C CYS A 172 5.01 -4.53 -19.52
N THR A 173 3.92 -4.58 -18.74
CA THR A 173 2.78 -3.68 -18.91
C THR A 173 3.16 -2.21 -18.69
N LEU A 174 3.85 -1.89 -17.60
CA LEU A 174 4.27 -0.51 -17.29
C LEU A 174 5.25 0.03 -18.33
N ARG A 175 6.17 -0.80 -18.82
CA ARG A 175 7.12 -0.42 -19.88
C ARG A 175 6.40 -0.12 -21.19
N THR A 176 5.53 -1.02 -21.64
CA THR A 176 4.77 -0.80 -22.87
C THR A 176 3.89 0.44 -22.75
N PHE A 177 3.21 0.63 -21.62
CA PHE A 177 2.43 1.83 -21.34
C PHE A 177 3.27 3.11 -21.46
N ALA A 178 4.37 3.20 -20.71
CA ALA A 178 5.23 4.37 -20.73
C ALA A 178 5.81 4.66 -22.12
N GLN A 179 6.20 3.62 -22.86
CA GLN A 179 6.76 3.73 -24.21
C GLN A 179 5.71 4.19 -25.25
N GLU A 180 4.52 3.60 -25.24
CA GLU A 180 3.44 3.96 -26.17
C GLU A 180 2.92 5.38 -25.92
N GLN A 181 2.90 5.83 -24.65
CA GLN A 181 2.54 7.21 -24.31
C GLN A 181 3.69 8.21 -24.52
N GLY A 182 4.93 7.73 -24.69
CA GLY A 182 6.11 8.59 -24.81
C GLY A 182 6.43 9.38 -23.54
N TYR A 183 6.07 8.86 -22.37
CA TYR A 183 6.20 9.60 -21.11
C TYR A 183 7.65 9.80 -20.68
N SER A 184 7.93 11.02 -20.22
CA SER A 184 9.02 11.30 -19.30
C SER A 184 8.71 10.78 -17.89
N TYR A 185 9.71 10.78 -17.01
CA TYR A 185 9.51 10.43 -15.60
C TYR A 185 8.43 11.29 -14.92
N ASN A 186 8.43 12.60 -15.19
CA ASN A 186 7.51 13.54 -14.56
C ASN A 186 6.05 13.32 -15.00
N GLU A 187 5.83 12.94 -16.25
CA GLU A 187 4.48 12.61 -16.73
C GLU A 187 4.02 11.26 -16.19
N TYR A 188 4.91 10.26 -16.21
CA TYR A 188 4.58 8.91 -15.75
C TYR A 188 4.16 8.86 -14.28
N LYS A 189 4.87 9.57 -13.40
CA LYS A 189 4.61 9.49 -11.96
C LYS A 189 3.23 10.02 -11.56
N ASP A 190 2.55 10.75 -12.44
CA ASP A 190 1.22 11.32 -12.22
C ASP A 190 0.18 10.71 -13.20
N SER A 191 0.49 9.57 -13.82
CA SER A 191 -0.27 8.99 -14.95
C SER A 191 -1.23 7.85 -14.59
N ARG A 192 -1.60 7.67 -13.30
CA ARG A 192 -2.52 6.58 -12.89
C ARG A 192 -3.85 6.60 -13.66
N VAL A 193 -4.43 7.79 -13.87
CA VAL A 193 -5.70 7.92 -14.61
C VAL A 193 -5.52 7.48 -16.06
N ASP A 194 -4.47 7.96 -16.71
CA ASP A 194 -4.13 7.60 -18.10
C ASP A 194 -3.88 6.09 -18.22
N PHE A 195 -3.28 5.45 -17.21
CA PHE A 195 -3.10 4.00 -17.16
C PHE A 195 -4.43 3.25 -17.15
N PHE A 196 -5.40 3.70 -16.35
CA PHE A 196 -6.73 3.10 -16.35
C PHE A 196 -7.42 3.24 -17.72
N ASP A 197 -7.33 4.40 -18.35
CA ASP A 197 -7.91 4.63 -19.68
C ASP A 197 -7.18 3.80 -20.75
N TYR A 198 -5.87 3.67 -20.66
CA TYR A 198 -5.04 2.85 -21.53
C TYR A 198 -5.44 1.37 -21.48
N VAL A 199 -5.66 0.80 -20.30
CA VAL A 199 -6.10 -0.59 -20.11
C VAL A 199 -7.55 -0.77 -20.55
N LYS A 200 -8.45 0.17 -20.23
CA LYS A 200 -9.87 0.14 -20.65
C LYS A 200 -10.04 0.02 -22.17
N GLN A 201 -9.13 0.61 -22.94
CA GLN A 201 -9.13 0.56 -24.40
C GLN A 201 -8.51 -0.74 -24.97
N ARG A 202 -7.97 -1.63 -24.13
CA ARG A 202 -7.24 -2.84 -24.53
C ARG A 202 -7.78 -4.08 -23.82
N PRO A 203 -8.91 -4.66 -24.29
CA PRO A 203 -9.57 -5.79 -23.62
C PRO A 203 -8.68 -7.01 -23.42
N GLN A 204 -7.75 -7.29 -24.35
CA GLN A 204 -6.83 -8.42 -24.21
C GLN A 204 -5.82 -8.20 -23.07
N LEU A 205 -5.18 -7.03 -23.01
CA LEU A 205 -4.26 -6.68 -21.93
C LEU A 205 -4.95 -6.80 -20.57
N MET A 206 -6.17 -6.31 -20.49
CA MET A 206 -6.99 -6.38 -19.28
C MET A 206 -7.31 -7.82 -18.87
N ALA A 207 -7.67 -8.68 -19.82
CA ALA A 207 -7.89 -10.10 -19.56
C ALA A 207 -6.60 -10.79 -19.08
N ASP A 208 -5.46 -10.47 -19.68
CA ASP A 208 -4.15 -11.00 -19.30
C ASP A 208 -3.77 -10.56 -17.87
N LEU A 209 -3.96 -9.28 -17.54
CA LEU A 209 -3.73 -8.76 -16.18
C LEU A 209 -4.61 -9.45 -15.14
N ARG A 210 -5.89 -9.68 -15.44
CA ARG A 210 -6.82 -10.39 -14.56
C ARG A 210 -6.44 -11.85 -14.34
N MET A 211 -5.98 -12.51 -15.39
CA MET A 211 -5.56 -13.90 -15.33
C MET A 211 -4.25 -14.08 -14.55
N ASP A 212 -3.35 -13.10 -14.60
CA ASP A 212 -2.10 -13.10 -13.84
C ASP A 212 -2.26 -12.62 -12.39
N ALA A 213 -3.25 -11.76 -12.13
CA ALA A 213 -3.51 -11.21 -10.81
C ALA A 213 -4.02 -12.28 -9.82
N MET A 214 -3.23 -12.56 -8.78
CA MET A 214 -3.54 -13.58 -7.78
C MET A 214 -3.80 -12.95 -6.41
N PRO A 215 -4.82 -13.42 -5.66
CA PRO A 215 -5.00 -13.01 -4.27
C PRO A 215 -3.84 -13.51 -3.41
N THR A 216 -3.22 -12.62 -2.64
CA THR A 216 -2.15 -12.96 -1.71
C THR A 216 -2.75 -13.27 -0.34
N ASN A 217 -3.10 -14.55 -0.14
CA ASN A 217 -3.64 -15.01 1.14
C ASN A 217 -2.57 -14.91 2.23
N LEU A 218 -2.92 -14.30 3.36
CA LEU A 218 -2.04 -14.13 4.51
C LEU A 218 -2.80 -14.46 5.80
N ARG A 219 -2.08 -14.93 6.81
CA ARG A 219 -2.58 -15.03 8.18
C ARG A 219 -2.16 -13.82 9.01
N TYR A 220 -2.86 -13.56 10.11
CA TYR A 220 -2.35 -12.63 11.12
C TYR A 220 -0.97 -13.10 11.61
N GLY A 221 -0.03 -12.16 11.74
CA GLY A 221 1.39 -12.49 11.95
C GLY A 221 2.20 -12.56 10.65
N GLN A 222 1.62 -12.28 9.49
CA GLN A 222 2.36 -12.12 8.23
C GLN A 222 2.27 -10.70 7.69
N CYS A 223 3.31 -10.27 6.99
CA CYS A 223 3.38 -9.02 6.26
C CYS A 223 3.82 -9.31 4.82
N LEU A 224 3.09 -8.75 3.85
CA LEU A 224 3.48 -8.75 2.45
C LEU A 224 4.33 -7.51 2.17
N MET A 225 5.52 -7.74 1.63
CA MET A 225 6.42 -6.73 1.11
C MET A 225 6.44 -6.85 -0.40
N PHE A 226 6.30 -5.73 -1.13
CA PHE A 226 6.34 -5.80 -2.58
C PHE A 226 7.03 -4.61 -3.23
N ASP A 227 7.59 -4.89 -4.41
CA ASP A 227 8.18 -3.94 -5.33
C ASP A 227 7.08 -2.96 -5.79
N PRO A 228 7.31 -1.64 -5.77
CA PRO A 228 6.27 -0.63 -5.99
C PRO A 228 5.80 -0.64 -7.45
N ARG A 229 6.55 -1.29 -8.33
CA ARG A 229 6.22 -1.54 -9.74
C ARG A 229 5.29 -2.73 -9.94
N VAL A 230 4.99 -3.52 -8.91
CA VAL A 230 4.04 -4.63 -9.02
C VAL A 230 2.63 -4.07 -9.11
N LEU A 231 1.94 -4.41 -10.20
CA LEU A 231 0.54 -4.08 -10.37
C LEU A 231 -0.27 -4.82 -9.31
N HIS A 232 -1.07 -4.08 -8.56
CA HIS A 232 -1.86 -4.62 -7.48
C HIS A 232 -3.19 -3.90 -7.38
N GLY A 233 -4.19 -4.59 -6.83
CA GLY A 233 -5.55 -4.09 -6.74
C GLY A 233 -6.34 -4.79 -5.65
N THR A 234 -7.50 -4.22 -5.34
CA THR A 234 -8.48 -4.83 -4.44
C THR A 234 -9.65 -5.34 -5.27
N ALA A 235 -10.04 -6.60 -5.07
CA ALA A 235 -11.25 -7.19 -5.64
C ALA A 235 -12.48 -6.73 -4.85
N GLU A 236 -13.70 -6.95 -5.35
CA GLU A 236 -14.89 -6.79 -4.50
C GLU A 236 -14.89 -7.86 -3.42
N ASN A 237 -14.97 -7.45 -2.15
CA ASN A 237 -15.02 -8.42 -1.07
C ASN A 237 -16.36 -9.18 -1.08
N THR A 238 -16.30 -10.43 -1.56
CA THR A 238 -17.43 -11.36 -1.57
C THR A 238 -17.35 -12.40 -0.45
N GLU A 239 -16.34 -12.30 0.42
CA GLU A 239 -16.25 -13.08 1.65
C GLU A 239 -17.25 -12.56 2.69
N ASN A 240 -17.52 -13.34 3.72
CA ASN A 240 -18.38 -12.92 4.83
C ASN A 240 -17.59 -12.22 5.97
N LEU A 241 -16.42 -11.66 5.65
CA LEU A 241 -15.47 -11.10 6.61
C LEU A 241 -14.96 -9.74 6.12
N THR A 242 -14.74 -8.78 7.02
CA THR A 242 -13.97 -7.57 6.75
C THR A 242 -12.48 -7.89 6.73
N ARG A 243 -11.80 -7.49 5.67
CA ARG A 243 -10.34 -7.37 5.71
C ARG A 243 -9.97 -6.10 6.46
N VAL A 244 -9.24 -6.25 7.56
CA VAL A 244 -8.62 -5.14 8.29
C VAL A 244 -7.13 -5.20 8.04
N SER A 245 -6.56 -4.16 7.44
CA SER A 245 -5.14 -4.14 7.04
C SER A 245 -4.54 -2.74 7.14
N MET A 246 -3.24 -2.66 7.38
CA MET A 246 -2.47 -1.42 7.25
C MET A 246 -1.56 -1.50 6.03
N ASP A 247 -1.57 -0.48 5.19
CA ASP A 247 -0.54 -0.25 4.17
C ASP A 247 0.37 0.89 4.60
N PHE A 248 1.68 0.70 4.44
CA PHE A 248 2.68 1.72 4.70
C PHE A 248 3.88 1.55 3.78
N ARG A 249 4.62 2.64 3.59
CA ARG A 249 5.78 2.69 2.68
C ARG A 249 7.07 2.82 3.46
N ILE A 250 8.13 2.16 2.97
CA ILE A 250 9.49 2.33 3.50
C ILE A 250 10.50 2.54 2.36
N ILE A 251 11.57 3.29 2.60
CA ILE A 251 12.71 3.42 1.67
C ILE A 251 14.01 3.23 2.45
N PRO A 252 14.93 2.36 2.00
CA PRO A 252 16.27 2.28 2.58
C PRO A 252 16.92 3.67 2.68
N VAL A 253 17.58 3.97 3.80
CA VAL A 253 18.16 5.31 4.03
C VAL A 253 19.13 5.69 2.92
N ASP A 254 20.00 4.76 2.50
CA ASP A 254 21.00 5.00 1.44
C ASP A 254 20.36 5.40 0.10
N ASP A 255 19.24 4.76 -0.25
CA ASP A 255 18.46 5.08 -1.45
C ASP A 255 17.78 6.43 -1.31
N TYR A 256 17.14 6.68 -0.17
CA TYR A 256 16.48 7.96 0.13
C TYR A 256 17.45 9.14 0.04
N GLU A 257 18.61 9.04 0.69
CA GLU A 257 19.65 10.09 0.63
C GLU A 257 20.18 10.30 -0.79
N SER A 258 20.33 9.21 -1.55
CA SER A 258 20.79 9.27 -2.95
C SER A 258 19.77 9.97 -3.86
N ILE A 259 18.48 9.73 -3.65
CA ILE A 259 17.39 10.41 -4.35
C ILE A 259 17.45 11.92 -4.06
N LEU A 260 17.53 12.30 -2.78
CA LEU A 260 17.59 13.72 -2.39
C LEU A 260 18.82 14.43 -2.96
N LYS A 261 19.98 13.77 -2.93
CA LYS A 261 21.22 14.31 -3.50
C LYS A 261 21.11 14.53 -5.00
N GLU A 262 20.46 13.63 -5.73
CA GLU A 262 20.24 13.82 -7.15
C GLU A 262 19.26 14.97 -7.42
N LEU A 263 18.18 15.09 -6.64
CA LEU A 263 17.23 16.22 -6.74
C LEU A 263 17.93 17.56 -6.54
N ASP A 264 18.73 17.69 -5.48
CA ASP A 264 19.49 18.92 -5.18
C ASP A 264 20.42 19.30 -6.34
N ARG A 265 21.16 18.33 -6.88
CA ARG A 265 22.05 18.52 -8.03
C ARG A 265 21.31 18.97 -9.29
N GLN A 266 20.07 18.53 -9.47
CA GLN A 266 19.24 18.88 -10.63
C GLN A 266 18.40 20.16 -10.41
N GLY A 267 18.38 20.72 -9.19
CA GLY A 267 17.42 21.76 -8.81
C GLY A 267 15.96 21.28 -8.85
N GLY A 268 15.76 19.96 -8.71
CA GLY A 268 14.47 19.29 -8.73
C GLY A 268 13.71 19.45 -7.42
N ARG A 269 12.44 19.03 -7.43
CA ARG A 269 11.61 18.94 -6.22
C ARG A 269 11.33 17.47 -5.92
N PRO A 270 11.19 17.09 -4.63
CA PRO A 270 10.70 15.78 -4.28
C PRO A 270 9.37 15.46 -4.97
N ASN A 271 9.12 14.18 -5.21
CA ASN A 271 7.77 13.73 -5.56
C ASN A 271 6.82 14.07 -4.40
N ASN A 272 5.52 14.10 -4.69
CA ASN A 272 4.49 14.37 -3.71
C ASN A 272 3.37 13.36 -3.81
N TYR A 273 2.71 13.11 -2.70
CA TYR A 273 1.50 12.30 -2.60
C TYR A 273 0.47 13.11 -1.82
N GLU A 274 -0.70 13.34 -2.42
CA GLU A 274 -1.80 14.13 -1.82
C GLU A 274 -1.38 15.51 -1.27
N GLY A 275 -0.37 16.12 -1.88
CA GLY A 275 0.14 17.44 -1.50
C GLY A 275 1.28 17.42 -0.47
N GLU A 276 1.65 16.25 0.05
CA GLU A 276 2.81 16.08 0.93
C GLU A 276 4.04 15.67 0.11
N GLY A 277 5.19 16.31 0.34
CA GLY A 277 6.44 15.88 -0.25
C GLY A 277 6.88 14.53 0.32
N LEU A 278 7.40 13.66 -0.55
CA LEU A 278 7.99 12.37 -0.18
C LEU A 278 9.36 12.58 0.49
N ILE A 279 9.36 13.23 1.66
CA ILE A 279 10.52 13.56 2.49
C ILE A 279 10.24 13.36 3.99
N LYS A 280 11.31 13.26 4.80
CA LYS A 280 11.21 13.18 6.26
C LYS A 280 10.57 14.45 6.84
N GLY A 281 9.60 14.27 7.74
CA GLY A 281 8.87 15.34 8.40
C GLY A 281 7.62 15.81 7.65
N GLU A 282 7.45 15.36 6.40
CA GLU A 282 6.20 15.44 5.65
C GLU A 282 5.64 14.01 5.54
N PHE A 283 5.59 13.41 4.35
CA PHE A 283 5.05 12.05 4.16
C PHE A 283 5.78 10.97 4.98
N TYR A 284 7.11 11.04 5.05
CA TYR A 284 7.90 10.13 5.87
C TYR A 284 8.10 10.68 7.28
N ASN A 285 8.28 9.79 8.25
CA ASN A 285 8.58 10.18 9.61
C ASN A 285 9.84 11.07 9.65
N ALA A 286 9.85 12.06 10.55
CA ALA A 286 10.99 12.94 10.77
C ALA A 286 12.26 12.19 11.23
N LEU A 287 12.10 10.94 11.69
CA LEU A 287 13.15 10.05 12.15
C LEU A 287 13.13 8.74 11.32
N THR A 288 14.27 8.08 11.20
CA THR A 288 14.35 6.72 10.63
C THR A 288 13.82 5.68 11.61
N ALA A 289 13.62 4.45 11.14
CA ALA A 289 13.14 3.36 11.99
C ALA A 289 14.01 3.13 13.24
N ARG A 290 15.34 3.21 13.10
CA ARG A 290 16.27 3.04 14.24
C ARG A 290 16.34 4.27 15.15
N GLU A 291 16.15 5.47 14.61
CA GLU A 291 16.15 6.72 15.39
C GLU A 291 14.94 6.82 16.32
N VAL A 292 13.75 6.37 15.87
CA VAL A 292 12.50 6.49 16.62
C VAL A 292 12.52 5.73 17.94
N PHE A 293 13.17 4.55 17.98
CA PHE A 293 13.23 3.72 19.19
C PHE A 293 14.36 4.10 20.14
N SER A 294 15.30 4.94 19.67
CA SER A 294 16.44 5.41 20.48
C SER A 294 16.09 6.64 21.35
N ARG A 295 14.84 7.10 21.32
CA ARG A 295 14.32 8.26 22.07
C ARG A 295 13.27 7.82 23.08
#